data_AF-A0A7Y2NVN3-F1
#
_entry.id   AF-A0A7Y2NVN3-F1
#
_cell.length_a   1.000
_cell.length_b   1.000
_cell.length_c   1.000
_cell.angle_alpha   90.00
_cell.angle_beta   90.00
_cell.angle_gamma   90.00
#
_symmetry.space_group_name_H-M   'P 1'
#
loop_
_entity.id
_entity.type
_entity.pdbx_description
1 polymer ?
#
loop_
_entity_poly.entity_id
_entity_poly.type
_entity_poly.pdbx_seq_one_letter_code
_entity_poly.pdbx_strand_id
1 'polypeptide(L)'
;MDPLRGLGFMAVVTLAVFWFVGLFGAGTLVDILEVGAFQQRLSPLAIRGVDAILPFAHVHETGLIEHTLAVPLSPAHEVPLTTLSKTTILPAYTLGTVATLSPVQSVLRFFHDFLVGEYGAITMALSYALAIVLPIVTTFFFIFSILEDSGYFPRMAIMVNRSFRAMGLNGKAVLPMILGLGCDTMATMTTRILETKKERIITTMLLALAIPCSAQLGVLLAMMASLSPTGAIAWLAIMVGVLLLVGWLGSR
;
A
#
# COMPACT_ATOMS: atom_id res chain seq x y z
N MET A 1 -11.65 28.87 -18.73
CA MET A 1 -11.23 27.49 -19.03
C MET A 1 -12.46 26.76 -19.52
N ASP A 2 -12.45 26.25 -20.75
CA ASP A 2 -13.55 25.38 -21.20
C ASP A 2 -13.63 24.17 -20.26
N PRO A 3 -14.77 23.93 -19.58
CA PRO A 3 -14.89 22.85 -18.59
C PRO A 3 -14.49 21.48 -19.15
N LEU A 4 -14.77 21.25 -20.44
CA LEU A 4 -14.45 20.02 -21.15
C LEU A 4 -12.95 19.82 -21.38
N ARG A 5 -12.19 20.91 -21.63
CA ARG A 5 -10.73 20.83 -21.76
C ARG A 5 -10.05 20.56 -20.41
N GLY A 6 -10.61 21.10 -19.33
CA GLY A 6 -10.15 20.80 -17.97
C GLY A 6 -10.37 19.34 -17.58
N LEU A 7 -11.53 18.77 -17.92
CA LEU A 7 -11.83 17.36 -17.67
C LEU A 7 -10.93 16.42 -18.48
N GLY A 8 -10.68 16.72 -19.75
CA GLY A 8 -9.78 15.94 -20.59
C GLY A 8 -8.34 15.93 -20.06
N PHE A 9 -7.82 17.09 -19.66
CA PHE A 9 -6.50 17.17 -19.03
C PHE A 9 -6.43 16.36 -17.73
N MET A 10 -7.48 16.44 -16.91
CA MET A 10 -7.57 15.66 -15.68
C MET A 10 -7.53 14.15 -15.91
N ALA A 11 -8.31 13.65 -16.87
CA ALA A 11 -8.33 12.24 -17.21
C ALA A 11 -6.95 11.75 -17.68
N VAL A 12 -6.26 12.54 -18.49
CA VAL A 12 -4.89 12.23 -18.95
C VAL A 12 -3.92 12.17 -17.77
N VAL A 13 -3.97 13.15 -16.86
CA VAL A 13 -3.10 13.17 -15.67
C VAL A 13 -3.37 11.98 -14.77
N THR A 14 -4.64 11.68 -14.46
CA THR A 14 -5.01 10.54 -13.63
C THR A 14 -4.58 9.21 -14.26
N LEU A 15 -4.76 9.05 -15.58
CA LEU A 15 -4.30 7.86 -16.29
C LEU A 15 -2.77 7.75 -16.27
N ALA A 16 -2.05 8.85 -16.45
CA ALA A 16 -0.58 8.85 -16.40
C ALA A 16 -0.07 8.47 -15.00
N VAL A 17 -0.67 9.03 -13.94
CA VAL A 17 -0.34 8.71 -12.55
C VAL A 17 -0.63 7.25 -12.27
N PHE A 18 -1.82 6.76 -12.64
CA PHE A 18 -2.21 5.37 -12.44
C PHE A 18 -1.27 4.41 -13.19
N TRP A 19 -0.92 4.75 -14.43
CA TRP A 19 -0.05 3.92 -15.24
C TRP A 19 1.37 3.90 -14.67
N PHE A 20 1.93 5.02 -14.24
CA PHE A 20 3.28 5.00 -13.66
C PHE A 20 3.31 4.38 -12.26
N VAL A 21 2.45 4.83 -11.33
CA VAL A 21 2.50 4.36 -9.94
C VAL A 21 2.02 2.91 -9.84
N GLY A 22 0.92 2.57 -10.52
CA GLY A 22 0.35 1.22 -10.45
C GLY A 22 1.20 0.20 -11.21
N LEU A 23 1.62 0.53 -12.42
CA LEU A 23 2.26 -0.44 -13.30
C LEU A 23 3.77 -0.55 -13.06
N PHE A 24 4.45 0.61 -12.99
CA PHE A 24 5.90 0.64 -12.78
C PHE A 24 6.23 0.50 -11.29
N GLY A 25 5.57 1.28 -10.43
CA GLY A 25 5.76 1.23 -8.98
C GLY A 25 5.33 -0.11 -8.39
N ALA A 26 4.03 -0.40 -8.39
CA ALA A 26 3.48 -1.57 -7.71
C ALA A 26 3.69 -2.91 -8.47
N GLY A 27 3.84 -2.88 -9.79
CA GLY A 27 4.22 -4.06 -10.56
C GLY A 27 5.74 -4.25 -10.55
N THR A 28 6.43 -3.62 -11.50
CA THR A 28 7.84 -3.95 -11.79
C THR A 28 8.80 -3.71 -10.62
N LEU A 29 8.67 -2.60 -9.90
CA LEU A 29 9.64 -2.23 -8.87
C LEU A 29 9.47 -3.07 -7.61
N VAL A 30 8.23 -3.38 -7.24
CA VAL A 30 7.90 -4.31 -6.14
C VAL A 30 8.34 -5.71 -6.49
N ASP A 31 8.01 -6.24 -7.67
CA ASP A 31 8.39 -7.61 -8.05
C ASP A 31 9.91 -7.84 -7.98
N ILE A 32 10.69 -6.87 -8.49
CA ILE A 32 12.16 -6.93 -8.45
C ILE A 32 12.66 -6.96 -7.00
N LEU A 33 12.06 -6.17 -6.11
CA LEU A 33 12.54 -6.00 -4.75
C LEU A 33 12.04 -7.13 -3.84
N GLU A 34 10.77 -7.50 -3.94
CA GLU A 34 10.11 -8.54 -3.14
C GLU A 34 10.55 -9.92 -3.60
N VAL A 35 10.29 -10.27 -4.86
CA VAL A 35 10.59 -11.60 -5.38
C VAL A 35 12.09 -11.73 -5.66
N GLY A 36 12.69 -10.73 -6.30
CA GLY A 36 14.09 -10.79 -6.73
C GLY A 36 15.12 -10.64 -5.60
N ALA A 37 14.95 -9.67 -4.69
CA ALA A 37 15.92 -9.43 -3.62
C ALA A 37 15.54 -10.12 -2.31
N PHE A 38 14.30 -9.99 -1.85
CA PHE A 38 13.87 -10.50 -0.56
C PHE A 38 13.66 -12.02 -0.57
N GLN A 39 12.76 -12.53 -1.41
CA GLN A 39 12.43 -13.96 -1.43
C GLN A 39 13.55 -14.85 -1.95
N GLN A 40 14.29 -14.40 -2.98
CA GLN A 40 15.37 -15.22 -3.55
C GLN A 40 16.71 -15.15 -2.80
N ARG A 41 16.93 -14.12 -1.96
CA ARG A 41 18.25 -13.85 -1.38
C ARG A 41 18.22 -13.52 0.11
N LEU A 42 17.34 -12.64 0.57
CA LEU A 42 17.32 -12.23 1.97
C LEU A 42 16.65 -13.27 2.88
N SER A 43 15.46 -13.76 2.53
CA SER A 43 14.74 -14.76 3.34
C SER A 43 15.49 -16.08 3.50
N PRO A 44 16.08 -16.73 2.47
CA PRO A 44 16.84 -17.96 2.69
C PRO A 44 18.12 -17.73 3.50
N LEU A 45 18.68 -16.52 3.46
CA LEU A 45 19.87 -16.17 4.24
C LEU A 45 19.50 -15.93 5.70
N ALA A 46 18.36 -15.26 5.96
CA ALA A 46 17.80 -15.09 7.30
C ALA A 46 17.43 -16.44 7.93
N ILE A 47 16.77 -17.34 7.19
CA ILE A 47 16.44 -18.70 7.65
C ILE A 47 17.70 -19.44 8.06
N ARG A 48 18.72 -19.50 7.20
CA ARG A 48 19.99 -20.17 7.52
C ARG A 48 20.70 -19.55 8.72
N GLY A 49 20.65 -18.23 8.86
CA GLY A 49 21.25 -17.53 9.99
C GLY A 49 20.57 -17.84 11.31
N VAL A 50 19.23 -17.82 11.34
CA VAL A 50 18.47 -18.12 12.57
C VAL A 50 18.50 -19.61 12.91
N ASP A 51 18.48 -20.50 11.92
CA ASP A 51 18.67 -21.94 12.12
C ASP A 51 20.03 -22.28 12.73
N ALA A 52 21.08 -21.53 12.36
CA ALA A 52 22.41 -21.70 12.92
C ALA A 52 22.51 -21.19 14.37
N ILE A 53 21.72 -20.17 14.73
CA ILE A 53 21.72 -19.57 16.07
C ILE A 53 20.78 -20.32 17.03
N LEU A 54 19.66 -20.83 16.54
CA LEU A 54 18.61 -21.51 17.31
C LEU A 54 18.45 -22.96 16.82
N PRO A 55 19.34 -23.88 17.22
CA PRO A 55 19.27 -25.27 16.76
C PRO A 55 18.14 -26.04 17.47
N PHE A 56 17.14 -26.47 16.70
CA PHE A 56 16.14 -27.47 17.11
C PHE A 56 15.85 -28.44 15.95
N ALA A 57 15.05 -29.49 16.19
CA ALA A 57 14.75 -30.49 15.18
C ALA A 57 13.56 -30.04 14.31
N HIS A 58 13.87 -29.33 13.21
CA HIS A 58 12.88 -28.88 12.23
C HIS A 58 13.37 -29.09 10.80
N VAL A 59 12.43 -29.32 9.88
CA VAL A 59 12.71 -29.45 8.45
C VAL A 59 11.90 -28.39 7.72
N HIS A 60 12.59 -27.48 7.04
CA HIS A 60 11.94 -26.48 6.19
C HIS A 60 11.46 -27.11 4.89
N GLU A 61 10.28 -26.69 4.44
CA GLU A 61 9.82 -27.02 3.10
C GLU A 61 10.60 -26.21 2.06
N THR A 62 10.84 -26.80 0.89
CA THR A 62 11.48 -26.10 -0.23
C THR A 62 10.45 -25.84 -1.31
N GLY A 63 10.30 -24.58 -1.68
CA GLY A 63 9.33 -24.10 -2.67
C GLY A 63 10.03 -23.58 -3.90
N LEU A 64 9.41 -23.78 -5.06
CA LEU A 64 9.81 -23.10 -6.29
C LEU A 64 9.16 -21.72 -6.29
N ILE A 65 9.98 -20.66 -6.18
CA ILE A 65 9.50 -19.28 -6.36
C ILE A 65 9.85 -18.89 -7.80
N GLU A 66 8.82 -18.66 -8.61
CA GLU A 66 8.94 -18.20 -9.99
C GLU A 66 8.97 -16.67 -10.02
N HIS A 67 10.11 -16.11 -10.41
CA HIS A 67 10.22 -14.68 -10.69
C HIS A 67 9.88 -14.43 -12.16
N THR A 68 8.65 -14.04 -12.42
CA THR A 68 8.19 -13.62 -13.74
C THR A 68 8.56 -12.16 -13.95
N LEU A 69 9.63 -11.89 -14.71
CA LEU A 69 9.96 -10.54 -15.11
C LEU A 69 9.05 -10.18 -16.29
N ALA A 70 7.92 -9.57 -15.97
CA ALA A 70 6.93 -9.14 -16.95
C ALA A 70 7.09 -7.65 -17.28
N VAL A 71 6.85 -7.28 -18.53
CA VAL A 71 6.56 -5.88 -18.87
C VAL A 71 5.06 -5.72 -18.73
N PRO A 72 4.61 -4.97 -17.73
CA PRO A 72 3.20 -4.70 -17.62
C PRO A 72 2.88 -3.68 -18.72
N LEU A 73 2.00 -4.06 -19.66
CA LEU A 73 1.55 -3.17 -20.74
C LEU A 73 0.20 -2.55 -20.41
N SER A 74 -0.63 -3.25 -19.63
CA SER A 74 -1.91 -2.77 -19.11
C SER A 74 -2.24 -3.44 -17.77
N PRO A 75 -3.21 -2.92 -16.99
CA PRO A 75 -3.60 -3.48 -15.69
C PRO A 75 -4.11 -4.94 -15.73
N ALA A 76 -4.41 -5.46 -16.93
CA ALA A 76 -4.92 -6.81 -17.15
C ALA A 76 -4.07 -7.63 -18.12
N HIS A 77 -2.99 -7.07 -18.69
CA HIS A 77 -2.09 -7.77 -19.61
C HIS A 77 -0.64 -7.51 -19.25
N GLU A 78 -0.03 -8.55 -18.71
CA GLU A 78 1.40 -8.67 -18.47
C GLU A 78 2.00 -9.51 -19.59
N VAL A 79 3.02 -8.99 -20.27
CA VAL A 79 3.80 -9.80 -21.22
C VAL A 79 5.00 -10.35 -20.46
N PRO A 80 5.05 -11.66 -20.15
CA PRO A 80 6.19 -12.25 -19.45
C PRO A 80 7.38 -12.24 -20.41
N LEU A 81 8.46 -11.54 -20.06
CA LEU A 81 9.69 -11.53 -20.85
C LEU A 81 10.55 -12.75 -20.51
N THR A 82 10.75 -13.01 -19.20
CA THR A 82 11.60 -14.10 -18.70
C THR A 82 11.08 -14.61 -17.36
N THR A 83 10.93 -15.92 -17.22
CA THR A 83 10.58 -16.57 -15.94
C THR A 83 11.83 -17.21 -15.34
N LEU A 84 12.27 -16.73 -14.18
CA LEU A 84 13.39 -17.29 -13.43
C LEU A 84 12.85 -18.05 -12.22
N SER A 85 12.79 -19.37 -12.33
CA SER A 85 12.42 -20.27 -11.24
C SER A 85 13.64 -20.57 -10.37
N LYS A 86 13.60 -20.22 -9.08
CA LYS A 86 14.63 -20.59 -8.11
C LYS A 86 14.02 -21.34 -6.95
N THR A 87 14.54 -22.53 -6.65
CA THR A 87 14.15 -23.27 -5.45
C THR A 87 14.73 -22.58 -4.22
N THR A 88 13.87 -22.15 -3.31
CA THR A 88 14.24 -21.46 -2.08
C THR A 88 13.63 -22.16 -0.86
N ILE A 89 14.27 -21.97 0.28
CA ILE A 89 13.78 -22.47 1.57
C ILE A 89 12.60 -21.57 1.97
N LEU A 90 11.43 -22.18 2.19
CA LEU A 90 10.25 -21.47 2.65
C LEU A 90 10.34 -21.26 4.18
N PRO A 91 9.69 -20.22 4.71
CA PRO A 91 9.60 -20.00 6.16
C PRO A 91 8.71 -21.05 6.87
N ALA A 92 7.92 -21.82 6.11
CA ALA A 92 7.16 -22.95 6.64
C ALA A 92 8.10 -24.11 6.96
N TYR A 93 8.00 -24.63 8.19
CA TYR A 93 8.72 -25.80 8.63
C TYR A 93 7.78 -26.81 9.29
N THR A 94 8.14 -28.09 9.18
CA THR A 94 7.47 -29.17 9.87
C THR A 94 8.35 -29.68 11.00
N LEU A 95 7.72 -29.99 12.14
CA LEU A 95 8.38 -30.70 13.22
C LEU A 95 8.40 -32.18 12.85
N GLY A 96 9.57 -32.83 12.95
CA GLY A 96 9.67 -34.27 12.75
C GLY A 96 8.68 -35.03 13.64
N THR A 97 8.20 -36.18 13.17
CA THR A 97 7.06 -36.96 13.72
C THR A 97 7.20 -37.44 15.18
N VAL A 98 8.27 -37.09 15.90
CA VAL A 98 8.49 -37.45 17.31
C VAL A 98 9.24 -36.32 18.02
N ALA A 99 8.57 -35.28 18.51
CA ALA A 99 9.21 -34.25 19.33
C ALA A 99 8.27 -33.73 20.43
N THR A 100 8.22 -34.41 21.56
CA THR A 100 7.91 -33.74 22.84
C THR A 100 9.06 -32.79 23.14
N LEU A 101 8.97 -31.56 22.62
CA LEU A 101 9.98 -30.51 22.81
C LEU A 101 10.19 -30.26 24.31
N SER A 102 11.45 -30.19 24.74
CA SER A 102 11.77 -29.76 26.10
C SER A 102 11.32 -28.30 26.31
N PRO A 103 11.07 -27.85 27.57
CA PRO A 103 10.64 -26.47 27.83
C PRO A 103 11.58 -25.42 27.22
N VAL A 104 12.88 -25.71 27.17
CA VAL A 104 13.91 -24.85 26.57
C VAL A 104 13.77 -24.80 25.04
N GLN A 105 13.50 -25.93 24.40
CA GLN A 105 13.29 -25.99 22.94
C GLN A 105 11.99 -25.32 22.51
N SER A 106 10.94 -25.34 23.35
CA SER A 106 9.71 -24.58 23.08
C SER A 106 9.94 -23.07 23.06
N VAL A 107 10.81 -22.55 23.94
CA VAL A 107 11.20 -21.14 23.92
C VAL A 107 12.01 -20.81 22.67
N LEU A 108 12.97 -21.66 22.30
CA LEU A 108 13.75 -21.50 21.07
C LEU A 108 12.86 -21.49 19.82
N ARG A 109 11.88 -22.39 19.74
CA ARG A 109 10.88 -22.43 18.67
C ARG A 109 10.08 -21.14 18.59
N PHE A 110 9.64 -20.60 19.73
CA PHE A 110 8.90 -19.33 19.76
C PHE A 110 9.72 -18.17 19.17
N PHE A 111 11.00 -18.06 19.54
CA PHE A 111 11.88 -17.04 18.97
C PHE A 111 12.15 -17.27 17.48
N HIS A 112 12.29 -18.53 17.06
CA HIS A 112 12.42 -18.85 15.64
C HIS A 112 11.18 -18.46 14.84
N ASP A 113 9.99 -18.84 15.30
CA ASP A 113 8.70 -18.46 14.71
C ASP A 113 8.54 -16.94 14.62
N PHE A 114 8.94 -16.23 15.67
CA PHE A 114 8.87 -14.77 15.70
C PHE A 114 9.82 -14.10 14.70
N LEU A 115 11.02 -14.64 14.49
CA LEU A 115 12.00 -14.04 13.58
C LEU A 115 11.76 -14.44 12.11
N VAL A 116 11.51 -15.72 11.86
CA VAL A 116 11.60 -16.35 10.53
C VAL A 116 10.41 -17.27 10.23
N GLY A 117 9.43 -17.38 11.12
CA GLY A 117 8.20 -18.10 10.82
C GLY A 117 7.45 -17.52 9.62
N GLU A 118 6.33 -18.15 9.28
CA GLU A 118 5.46 -17.72 8.17
C GLU A 118 5.03 -16.24 8.31
N TYR A 119 4.85 -15.76 9.54
CA TYR A 119 4.57 -14.35 9.89
C TYR A 119 5.75 -13.66 10.58
N GLY A 120 6.97 -14.17 10.37
CA GLY A 120 8.17 -13.71 11.03
C GLY A 120 8.50 -12.24 10.73
N ALA A 121 9.15 -11.59 11.68
CA ALA A 121 9.54 -10.18 11.57
C ALA A 121 10.50 -9.93 10.38
N ILE A 122 11.40 -10.87 10.08
CA ILE A 122 12.40 -10.70 9.01
C ILE A 122 11.84 -11.14 7.66
N THR A 123 11.06 -12.21 7.64
CA THR A 123 10.54 -12.82 6.41
C THR A 123 9.38 -12.03 5.84
N MET A 124 8.40 -11.65 6.66
CA MET A 124 7.23 -10.89 6.23
C MET A 124 7.38 -9.40 6.51
N ALA A 125 7.54 -8.99 7.78
CA ALA A 125 7.40 -7.57 8.12
C ALA A 125 8.46 -6.69 7.41
N LEU A 126 9.71 -7.14 7.35
CA LEU A 126 10.77 -6.40 6.66
C LEU A 126 10.56 -6.37 5.13
N SER A 127 10.10 -7.48 4.55
CA SER A 127 9.78 -7.56 3.11
C SER A 127 8.66 -6.60 2.76
N TYR A 128 7.55 -6.60 3.52
CA TYR A 128 6.45 -5.68 3.24
C TYR A 128 6.87 -4.21 3.39
N ALA A 129 7.63 -3.88 4.43
CA ALA A 129 8.06 -2.50 4.68
C ALA A 129 9.04 -1.98 3.61
N LEU A 130 10.04 -2.78 3.24
CA LEU A 130 11.11 -2.33 2.35
C LEU A 130 10.90 -2.73 0.90
N ALA A 131 10.35 -3.91 0.64
CA ALA A 131 10.17 -4.42 -0.71
C ALA A 131 8.88 -3.91 -1.37
N ILE A 132 7.82 -3.72 -0.60
CA ILE A 132 6.51 -3.30 -1.13
C ILE A 132 6.31 -1.80 -0.92
N VAL A 133 6.33 -1.34 0.34
CA VAL A 133 5.92 0.03 0.67
C VAL A 133 6.91 1.07 0.14
N LEU A 134 8.21 0.87 0.30
CA LEU A 134 9.24 1.83 -0.12
C LEU A 134 9.18 2.19 -1.62
N PRO A 135 9.19 1.23 -2.57
CA PRO A 135 9.11 1.57 -4.00
C PRO A 135 7.78 2.25 -4.40
N ILE A 136 6.64 1.78 -3.86
CA ILE A 136 5.32 2.35 -4.15
C ILE A 136 5.23 3.80 -3.65
N VAL A 137 5.61 4.04 -2.40
CA VAL A 137 5.57 5.38 -1.80
C VAL A 137 6.53 6.32 -2.53
N THR A 138 7.72 5.84 -2.88
CA THR A 138 8.72 6.65 -3.62
C THR A 138 8.19 7.08 -4.99
N THR A 139 7.63 6.16 -5.76
CA THR A 139 7.07 6.47 -7.09
C THR A 139 5.83 7.35 -7.02
N PHE A 140 4.96 7.14 -6.03
CA PHE A 140 3.80 8.00 -5.77
C PHE A 140 4.21 9.45 -5.45
N PHE A 141 5.12 9.65 -4.47
CA PHE A 141 5.57 10.99 -4.09
C PHE A 141 6.37 11.68 -5.20
N PHE A 142 7.13 10.93 -5.99
CA PHE A 142 7.85 11.47 -7.14
C PHE A 142 6.90 12.13 -8.15
N ILE A 143 5.83 11.42 -8.55
CA ILE A 143 4.82 12.01 -9.45
C ILE A 143 4.04 13.13 -8.77
N PHE A 144 3.69 12.96 -7.50
CA PHE A 144 2.95 13.97 -6.77
C PHE A 144 3.72 15.29 -6.71
N SER A 145 5.04 15.23 -6.49
CA SER A 145 5.92 16.41 -6.53
C SER A 145 5.88 17.12 -7.88
N ILE A 146 5.93 16.37 -8.99
CA ILE A 146 5.83 16.95 -10.35
C ILE A 146 4.48 17.64 -10.56
N LEU A 147 3.39 17.04 -10.06
CA LEU A 147 2.05 17.64 -10.13
C LEU A 147 1.93 18.89 -9.26
N GLU A 148 2.57 18.91 -8.10
CA GLU A 148 2.62 20.07 -7.22
C GLU A 148 3.37 21.23 -7.89
N ASP A 149 4.55 20.96 -8.45
CA ASP A 149 5.38 21.94 -9.14
C ASP A 149 4.70 22.52 -10.39
N SER A 150 3.82 21.75 -11.05
CA SER A 150 3.04 22.23 -12.21
C SER A 150 1.94 23.25 -11.86
N GLY A 151 1.75 23.57 -10.57
CA GLY A 151 0.70 24.47 -10.11
C GLY A 151 -0.71 23.90 -10.35
N TYR A 152 -0.83 22.58 -10.40
CA TYR A 152 -2.11 21.91 -10.59
C TYR A 152 -2.99 21.97 -9.32
N PHE A 153 -2.40 21.72 -8.14
CA PHE A 153 -3.14 21.76 -6.87
C PHE A 153 -3.72 23.13 -6.52
N PRO A 154 -3.02 24.28 -6.72
CA PRO A 154 -3.61 25.60 -6.52
C PRO A 154 -4.86 25.84 -7.38
N ARG A 155 -4.87 25.35 -8.63
CA ARG A 155 -6.04 25.49 -9.54
C ARG A 155 -7.21 24.64 -9.07
N MET A 156 -6.96 23.40 -8.65
CA MET A 156 -8.00 22.55 -8.08
C MET A 156 -8.57 23.13 -6.79
N ALA A 157 -7.72 23.63 -5.89
CA ALA A 157 -8.14 24.20 -4.61
C ALA A 157 -9.23 25.28 -4.77
N ILE A 158 -9.13 26.14 -5.79
CA ILE A 158 -10.13 27.17 -6.08
C ILE A 158 -11.47 26.56 -6.52
N MET A 159 -11.43 25.50 -7.36
CA MET A 159 -12.63 24.84 -7.89
C MET A 159 -13.43 24.10 -6.82
N VAL A 160 -12.75 23.39 -5.92
CA VAL A 160 -13.39 22.65 -4.81
C VAL A 160 -13.62 23.50 -3.56
N ASN A 161 -13.15 24.74 -3.52
CA ASN A 161 -13.31 25.65 -2.37
C ASN A 161 -14.79 25.79 -1.93
N ARG A 162 -15.74 25.80 -2.88
CA ARG A 162 -17.17 25.89 -2.55
C ARG A 162 -17.66 24.68 -1.76
N SER A 163 -17.23 23.48 -2.14
CA SER A 163 -17.58 22.23 -1.48
C SER A 163 -16.92 22.12 -0.10
N PHE A 164 -15.64 22.49 0.01
CA PHE A 164 -14.91 22.48 1.28
C PHE A 164 -15.42 23.52 2.27
N ARG A 165 -15.81 24.71 1.81
CA ARG A 165 -16.45 25.72 2.66
C ARG A 165 -17.76 25.25 3.29
N ALA A 166 -18.52 24.39 2.59
CA ALA A 166 -19.74 23.80 3.17
C ALA A 166 -19.43 22.87 4.36
N MET A 167 -18.22 22.30 4.42
CA MET A 167 -17.73 21.46 5.51
C MET A 167 -16.90 22.25 6.56
N GLY A 168 -16.85 23.58 6.46
CA GLY A 168 -16.08 24.43 7.37
C GLY A 168 -14.56 24.39 7.14
N LEU A 169 -14.11 23.96 5.95
CA LEU A 169 -12.71 23.85 5.56
C LEU A 169 -12.32 24.90 4.51
N ASN A 170 -11.07 25.35 4.56
CA ASN A 170 -10.45 26.15 3.50
C ASN A 170 -10.07 25.27 2.29
N GLY A 171 -10.10 25.83 1.07
CA GLY A 171 -9.59 25.17 -0.14
C GLY A 171 -8.15 24.66 -0.04
N LYS A 172 -7.33 25.17 0.91
CA LYS A 172 -6.01 24.60 1.25
C LYS A 172 -6.08 23.13 1.72
N ALA A 173 -7.21 22.66 2.25
CA ALA A 173 -7.41 21.28 2.69
C ALA A 173 -7.46 20.27 1.53
N VAL A 174 -7.57 20.72 0.29
CA VAL A 174 -7.63 19.84 -0.89
C VAL A 174 -6.32 19.09 -1.08
N LEU A 175 -5.18 19.72 -0.79
CA LEU A 175 -3.86 19.11 -0.92
C LEU A 175 -3.70 17.87 -0.02
N PRO A 176 -3.90 17.94 1.31
CA PRO A 176 -3.83 16.75 2.16
C PRO A 176 -4.89 15.71 1.81
N MET A 177 -6.09 16.10 1.37
CA MET A 177 -7.14 15.13 1.04
C MET A 177 -6.79 14.30 -0.21
N ILE A 178 -6.19 14.90 -1.23
CA ILE A 178 -5.74 14.16 -2.42
C ILE A 178 -4.52 13.30 -2.09
N LEU A 179 -3.61 13.80 -1.24
CA LEU A 179 -2.48 13.02 -0.74
C LEU A 179 -2.91 11.77 0.04
N GLY A 180 -4.02 11.84 0.78
CA GLY A 180 -4.55 10.73 1.59
C GLY A 180 -4.90 9.50 0.75
N LEU A 181 -5.45 9.70 -0.44
CA LEU A 181 -5.73 8.62 -1.40
C LEU A 181 -4.49 7.79 -1.76
N GLY A 182 -3.29 8.38 -1.63
CA GLY A 182 -2.04 7.64 -1.70
C GLY A 182 -1.64 7.08 -0.34
N CYS A 183 -1.25 7.97 0.56
CA CYS A 183 -0.69 7.61 1.87
C CYS A 183 -1.19 8.56 2.97
N ASP A 184 -2.14 8.07 3.79
CA ASP A 184 -2.75 8.86 4.86
C ASP A 184 -1.74 9.34 5.90
N THR A 185 -0.69 8.59 6.21
CA THR A 185 0.31 9.00 7.22
C THR A 185 1.09 10.24 6.76
N MET A 186 1.46 10.31 5.49
CA MET A 186 2.14 11.49 4.94
C MET A 186 1.16 12.64 4.74
N ALA A 187 -0.05 12.33 4.27
CA ALA A 187 -1.10 13.31 4.06
C ALA A 187 -1.53 13.99 5.37
N THR A 188 -1.65 13.23 6.46
CA THR A 188 -1.90 13.77 7.81
C THR A 188 -0.76 14.69 8.26
N MET A 189 0.50 14.43 7.91
CA MET A 189 1.60 15.37 8.19
C MET A 189 1.46 16.69 7.41
N THR A 190 0.96 16.65 6.16
CA THR A 190 0.75 17.88 5.36
C THR A 190 -0.41 18.76 5.83
N THR A 191 -1.29 18.25 6.72
CA THR A 191 -2.34 19.06 7.36
C THR A 191 -1.77 20.23 8.20
N ARG A 192 -0.46 20.24 8.48
CA ARG A 192 0.24 21.39 9.08
C ARG A 192 0.13 22.69 8.26
N ILE A 193 -0.17 22.59 6.96
CA ILE A 193 -0.34 23.75 6.05
C ILE A 193 -1.65 24.50 6.36
N LEU A 194 -2.60 23.86 7.04
CA LEU A 194 -3.85 24.48 7.48
C LEU A 194 -3.58 25.48 8.63
N GLU A 195 -4.23 26.64 8.54
CA GLU A 195 -3.98 27.77 9.43
C GLU A 195 -4.56 27.55 10.82
N THR A 196 -5.75 26.95 10.90
CA THR A 196 -6.45 26.77 12.18
C THR A 196 -6.33 25.34 12.70
N LYS A 197 -6.30 25.20 14.03
CA LYS A 197 -6.36 23.87 14.68
C LYS A 197 -7.67 23.14 14.37
N LYS A 198 -8.80 23.86 14.26
CA LYS A 198 -10.11 23.28 13.91
C LYS A 198 -10.05 22.59 12.55
N GLU A 199 -9.55 23.29 11.53
CA GLU A 199 -9.41 22.72 10.18
C GLU A 199 -8.47 21.52 10.16
N ARG A 200 -7.36 21.57 10.89
CA ARG A 200 -6.41 20.45 10.99
C ARG A 200 -7.07 19.21 11.57
N ILE A 201 -7.82 19.34 12.65
CA ILE A 201 -8.51 18.21 13.30
C ILE A 201 -9.58 17.62 12.37
N ILE A 202 -10.41 18.46 11.74
CA ILE A 202 -11.46 18.01 10.81
C ILE A 202 -10.82 17.27 9.63
N THR A 203 -9.76 17.84 9.05
CA THR A 203 -9.05 17.23 7.92
C THR A 203 -8.44 15.89 8.33
N THR A 204 -7.73 15.80 9.45
CA THR A 204 -7.16 14.52 9.94
C THR A 204 -8.24 13.47 10.21
N MET A 205 -9.39 13.84 10.77
CA MET A 205 -10.54 12.94 10.94
C MET A 205 -11.09 12.44 9.61
N LEU A 206 -11.21 13.32 8.61
CA LEU A 206 -11.64 12.95 7.25
C LEU A 206 -10.66 11.98 6.60
N LEU A 207 -9.36 12.24 6.71
CA LEU A 207 -8.34 11.32 6.19
C LEU A 207 -8.43 9.96 6.88
N ALA A 208 -8.53 9.92 8.21
CA ALA A 208 -8.51 8.65 8.94
C ALA A 208 -9.77 7.78 8.77
N LEU A 209 -10.96 8.38 8.54
CA LEU A 209 -12.23 7.64 8.51
C LEU A 209 -12.86 7.51 7.12
N ALA A 210 -12.66 8.49 6.24
CA ALA A 210 -13.42 8.58 4.99
C ALA A 210 -12.58 8.32 3.75
N ILE A 211 -11.27 8.56 3.81
CA ILE A 211 -10.37 8.39 2.67
C ILE A 211 -9.62 7.06 2.84
N PRO A 212 -9.87 6.06 1.99
CA PRO A 212 -9.03 4.85 1.99
C PRO A 212 -7.69 5.16 1.31
N CYS A 213 -6.58 4.79 1.95
CA CYS A 213 -5.26 4.87 1.33
C CYS A 213 -5.12 3.87 0.16
N SER A 214 -4.13 4.07 -0.69
CA SER A 214 -3.89 3.24 -1.88
C SER A 214 -3.83 1.73 -1.58
N ALA A 215 -3.21 1.33 -0.46
CA ALA A 215 -3.16 -0.07 -0.04
C ALA A 215 -4.54 -0.62 0.35
N GLN A 216 -5.34 0.17 1.09
CA GLN A 216 -6.70 -0.22 1.44
C GLN A 216 -7.59 -0.31 0.22
N LEU A 217 -7.48 0.65 -0.71
CA LEU A 217 -8.19 0.62 -1.99
C LEU A 217 -7.85 -0.62 -2.80
N GLY A 218 -6.58 -1.00 -2.89
CA GLY A 218 -6.15 -2.21 -3.60
C GLY A 218 -6.80 -3.48 -3.05
N VAL A 219 -6.75 -3.67 -1.73
CA VAL A 219 -7.38 -4.83 -1.07
C VAL A 219 -8.90 -4.80 -1.22
N LEU A 220 -9.52 -3.65 -1.04
CA LEU A 220 -10.97 -3.49 -1.20
C LEU A 220 -11.40 -3.84 -2.61
N LEU A 221 -10.73 -3.33 -3.64
CA LEU A 221 -11.02 -3.64 -5.04
C LEU A 221 -10.79 -5.12 -5.36
N ALA A 222 -9.74 -5.74 -4.83
CA ALA A 222 -9.48 -7.17 -4.99
C ALA A 222 -10.59 -8.03 -4.37
N MET A 223 -11.06 -7.67 -3.16
CA MET A 223 -12.19 -8.35 -2.53
C MET A 223 -13.50 -8.10 -3.29
N MET A 224 -13.73 -6.86 -3.76
CA MET A 224 -14.91 -6.48 -4.55
C MET A 224 -15.02 -7.25 -5.86
N ALA A 225 -13.89 -7.62 -6.49
CA ALA A 225 -13.89 -8.40 -7.73
C ALA A 225 -14.59 -9.77 -7.57
N SER A 226 -14.67 -10.28 -6.34
CA SER A 226 -15.39 -11.53 -6.01
C SER A 226 -16.84 -11.32 -5.57
N LEU A 227 -17.28 -10.08 -5.36
CA LEU A 227 -18.61 -9.73 -4.83
C LEU A 227 -19.58 -9.31 -5.95
N SER A 228 -20.88 -9.43 -5.68
CA SER A 228 -21.92 -8.94 -6.58
C SER A 228 -21.93 -7.40 -6.67
N PRO A 229 -22.42 -6.81 -7.78
CA PRO A 229 -22.43 -5.35 -7.99
C PRO A 229 -23.16 -4.56 -6.90
N THR A 230 -24.12 -5.19 -6.23
CA THR A 230 -24.86 -4.59 -5.10
C THR A 230 -23.97 -4.34 -3.89
N GLY A 231 -22.97 -5.19 -3.64
CA GLY A 231 -21.99 -5.00 -2.57
C GLY A 231 -21.11 -3.77 -2.80
N ALA A 232 -20.70 -3.53 -4.05
CA ALA A 232 -19.89 -2.35 -4.42
C ALA A 232 -20.65 -1.04 -4.23
N ILE A 233 -21.92 -1.02 -4.63
CA ILE A 233 -22.78 0.15 -4.43
C ILE A 233 -23.00 0.42 -2.93
N ALA A 234 -23.24 -0.63 -2.13
CA ALA A 234 -23.41 -0.49 -0.69
C ALA A 234 -22.15 0.07 -0.02
N TRP A 235 -20.97 -0.44 -0.38
CA TRP A 235 -19.70 0.06 0.14
C TRP A 235 -19.46 1.54 -0.23
N LEU A 236 -19.68 1.90 -1.51
CA LEU A 236 -19.50 3.27 -1.98
C LEU A 236 -20.49 4.22 -1.29
N ALA A 237 -21.73 3.80 -1.08
CA ALA A 237 -22.72 4.56 -0.33
C ALA A 237 -22.29 4.78 1.14
N ILE A 238 -21.70 3.77 1.79
CA ILE A 238 -21.18 3.90 3.15
C ILE A 238 -20.01 4.90 3.19
N MET A 239 -19.04 4.80 2.28
CA MET A 239 -17.89 5.71 2.23
C MET A 239 -18.32 7.17 2.01
N VAL A 240 -19.24 7.41 1.06
CA VAL A 240 -19.81 8.74 0.83
C VAL A 240 -20.61 9.22 2.05
N GLY A 241 -21.37 8.33 2.68
CA GLY A 241 -22.11 8.61 3.91
C GLY A 241 -21.20 9.05 5.06
N VAL A 242 -20.09 8.34 5.27
CA VAL A 242 -19.08 8.69 6.29
C VAL A 242 -18.43 10.04 5.97
N LEU A 243 -18.04 10.28 4.71
CA LEU A 243 -17.45 11.55 4.29
C LEU A 243 -18.39 12.74 4.57
N LEU A 244 -19.67 12.61 4.21
CA LEU A 244 -20.67 13.65 4.45
C LEU A 244 -20.97 13.82 5.94
N LEU A 245 -21.08 12.73 6.70
CA LEU A 245 -21.34 12.75 8.13
C LEU A 245 -20.21 13.46 8.90
N VAL A 246 -18.95 13.08 8.64
CA VAL A 246 -17.76 13.67 9.27
C VAL A 246 -17.63 15.13 8.85
N GLY A 247 -17.82 15.45 7.56
CA GLY A 247 -17.80 16.82 7.06
C GLY A 247 -18.88 17.70 7.69
N TRP A 248 -20.09 17.16 7.89
CA TRP A 248 -21.18 17.87 8.55
C TRP A 248 -20.91 18.08 10.05
N LEU A 249 -20.45 17.03 10.76
CA LEU A 249 -20.07 17.14 12.18
C LEU A 249 -18.94 18.16 12.39
N GLY A 250 -17.95 18.19 11.49
CA GLY A 250 -16.83 19.14 11.56
C GLY A 250 -17.24 20.59 11.29
N SER A 251 -18.30 20.81 10.53
CA SER A 251 -18.81 22.15 10.23
C SER A 251 -19.50 22.82 11.43
N ARG A 252 -20.07 22.04 12.35
CA ARG A 252 -20.66 22.53 13.61
C ARG A 252 -19.59 22.99 14.61
#